data_AF-A0AAR5PQ08-F1
#
_entry.id   AF-A0AAR5PQ08-F1
#
_cell.length_a   1.000
_cell.length_b   1.000
_cell.length_c   1.000
_cell.angle_alpha   90.00
_cell.angle_beta   90.00
_cell.angle_gamma   90.00
#
_symmetry.space_group_name_H-M   'P 1'
#
loop_
_entity.id
_entity.type
_entity.pdbx_description
1 polymer ?
#
loop_
_entity_poly.entity_id
_entity_poly.type
_entity_poly.pdbx_seq_one_letter_code
_entity_poly.pdbx_strand_id
1 'polypeptide(L)'
;MCVFVLRIFNLMDPKLAALVFIWMWFKPYSKALTDDGRFLINNNQCKIPDLPVFSSEIRFTHYNRIECSRFQSLFSYTTTHAGRSWLRLRREEADEQFGTSDIHCCYSYLQRSGFEEYPDVGVVASYCTHFYNSVELKHHLVKVTCKALNSSFGQQQFYPVYENVHQVITISEEVGEKTQKLIQNSTTKPISVLMIVIDSLSRLNFHRTMNLTKEFIRNNGFYEFTGYNKVADNTFPNAMALLTGFNNKDSMEICKPKELDGLINCPFIWKQFRELGFVTAYAEDWSQIATFNYLKKGFKEQPTDYYFKPYMDALMLLETQYQDTMPFCAGPESQGNRIMNLAYDFAQAFKHLPSFGLFWMNSFSHNYIATPTTMDLDVKMFFQNLKSSGILDETIVVLLSDHGIRFGDMIYTRQGFYELRLPMNYISVPGWFKQQFPVEFANFRANSEKLTSTYDFYMTLQHVLQLSGVNHTMTPAKACLQCRSFFEKIPDERSCAEAGIPDIWCTCNANFTENIISLDGF
;
A
#
# COMPACT_ATOMS: atom_id res chain seq x y z
N MET A 1 22.61 -8.87 9.82
CA MET A 1 24.01 -8.62 9.41
C MET A 1 24.33 -7.13 9.18
N CYS A 2 23.43 -6.17 9.47
CA CYS A 2 23.69 -4.74 9.28
C CYS A 2 24.32 -4.00 10.48
N VAL A 3 24.30 -4.56 11.69
CA VAL A 3 24.90 -3.90 12.87
C VAL A 3 26.40 -4.21 13.01
N PHE A 4 26.87 -5.32 12.44
CA PHE A 4 28.29 -5.72 12.51
C PHE A 4 29.18 -5.04 11.45
N VAL A 5 28.60 -4.61 10.33
CA VAL A 5 29.34 -3.96 9.24
C VAL A 5 29.74 -2.53 9.62
N LEU A 6 28.88 -1.79 10.35
CA LEU A 6 29.16 -0.41 10.76
C LEU A 6 30.31 -0.26 11.77
N ARG A 7 30.72 -1.32 12.48
CA ARG A 7 31.84 -1.26 13.45
C ARG A 7 33.22 -1.55 12.85
N ILE A 8 33.29 -2.22 11.70
CA ILE A 8 34.58 -2.59 11.08
C ILE A 8 35.10 -1.47 10.16
N PHE A 9 34.21 -0.65 9.60
CA PHE A 9 34.59 0.46 8.70
C PHE A 9 35.38 1.60 9.38
N ASN A 10 35.30 1.74 10.70
CA ASN A 10 36.05 2.78 11.42
C ASN A 10 37.51 2.39 11.73
N LEU A 11 37.98 1.21 11.31
CA LEU A 11 39.31 0.69 11.68
C LEU A 11 40.15 0.16 10.50
N MET A 12 39.70 0.24 9.25
CA MET A 12 40.48 -0.23 8.09
C MET A 12 41.04 0.91 7.25
N ASP A 13 42.28 0.72 6.76
CA ASP A 13 42.92 1.61 5.78
C ASP A 13 42.04 1.74 4.52
N PRO A 14 41.71 2.97 4.08
CA PRO A 14 40.83 3.21 2.93
C PRO A 14 41.31 2.57 1.62
N LYS A 15 42.62 2.32 1.44
CA LYS A 15 43.14 1.62 0.24
C LYS A 15 42.94 0.11 0.31
N LEU A 16 42.98 -0.47 1.50
CA LEU A 16 42.76 -1.90 1.72
C LEU A 16 41.25 -2.23 1.66
N ALA A 17 40.40 -1.32 2.14
CA ALA A 17 38.96 -1.38 1.93
C ALA A 17 38.62 -1.37 0.43
N ALA A 18 39.23 -0.48 -0.36
CA ALA A 18 39.00 -0.42 -1.81
C ALA A 18 39.40 -1.72 -2.55
N LEU A 19 40.50 -2.38 -2.16
CA LEU A 19 40.94 -3.63 -2.78
C LEU A 19 40.07 -4.84 -2.41
N VAL A 20 39.58 -4.91 -1.16
CA VAL A 20 38.61 -5.94 -0.74
C VAL A 20 37.24 -5.72 -1.42
N PHE A 21 36.83 -4.46 -1.61
CA PHE A 21 35.66 -4.09 -2.43
C PHE A 21 35.79 -4.57 -3.87
N ILE A 22 36.93 -4.33 -4.52
CA ILE A 22 37.15 -4.75 -5.92
C ILE A 22 37.18 -6.28 -6.04
N TRP A 23 37.77 -7.01 -5.08
CA TRP A 23 37.87 -8.48 -5.18
C TRP A 23 36.59 -9.23 -4.80
N MET A 24 35.73 -8.67 -3.92
CA MET A 24 34.43 -9.26 -3.57
C MET A 24 33.31 -8.98 -4.59
N TRP A 25 33.46 -7.97 -5.46
CA TRP A 25 32.39 -7.49 -6.36
C TRP A 25 32.54 -7.90 -7.82
N PHE A 26 33.70 -8.41 -8.26
CA PHE A 26 33.84 -9.03 -9.57
C PHE A 26 33.59 -10.54 -9.50
N LYS A 27 32.32 -10.94 -9.29
CA LYS A 27 31.87 -12.27 -9.72
C LYS A 27 31.13 -12.13 -11.05
N PRO A 28 31.74 -12.56 -12.18
CA PRO A 28 31.02 -12.61 -13.44
C PRO A 28 30.05 -13.79 -13.36
N TYR A 29 28.79 -13.51 -13.05
CA TYR A 29 27.72 -14.47 -13.18
C TYR A 29 26.62 -13.85 -14.03
N SER A 30 26.76 -13.96 -15.34
CA SER A 30 25.62 -13.94 -16.26
C SER A 30 25.66 -15.21 -17.10
N LYS A 31 24.93 -16.22 -16.67
CA LYS A 31 24.43 -17.21 -17.64
C LYS A 31 23.31 -16.47 -18.36
N ALA A 32 23.60 -15.96 -19.55
CA ALA A 32 22.66 -15.15 -20.31
C ALA A 32 21.31 -15.87 -20.40
N LEU A 33 20.24 -15.22 -19.92
CA LEU A 33 18.87 -15.62 -20.25
C LEU A 33 18.78 -15.66 -21.77
N THR A 34 18.51 -16.84 -22.32
CA THR A 34 18.18 -17.01 -23.74
C THR A 34 16.86 -16.30 -23.98
N ASP A 35 16.90 -15.20 -24.73
CA ASP A 35 15.72 -14.53 -25.23
C ASP A 35 15.04 -15.47 -26.22
N ASP A 36 13.84 -15.93 -25.91
CA ASP A 36 13.06 -16.79 -26.81
C ASP A 36 12.34 -16.00 -27.91
N GLY A 37 12.58 -14.67 -27.95
CA GLY A 37 12.00 -13.75 -28.93
C GLY A 37 10.59 -13.29 -28.59
N ARG A 38 10.06 -13.62 -27.40
CA ARG A 38 8.76 -13.13 -26.93
C ARG A 38 8.89 -11.80 -26.20
N PHE A 39 7.89 -10.95 -26.37
CA PHE A 39 7.89 -9.58 -25.85
C PHE A 39 6.56 -9.27 -25.16
N LEU A 40 6.65 -8.63 -23.99
CA LEU A 40 5.49 -8.02 -23.31
C LEU A 40 5.00 -6.80 -24.08
N ILE A 41 5.94 -5.97 -24.55
CA ILE A 41 5.70 -4.81 -25.41
C ILE A 41 6.62 -4.95 -26.61
N ASN A 42 6.06 -4.88 -27.82
CA ASN A 42 6.82 -4.98 -29.06
C ASN A 42 6.31 -3.99 -30.09
N ASN A 43 6.88 -2.81 -30.08
CA ASN A 43 6.66 -1.80 -31.11
C ASN A 43 8.01 -1.24 -31.56
N ASN A 44 8.02 -0.31 -32.52
CA ASN A 44 9.24 0.23 -33.10
C ASN A 44 10.03 1.12 -32.14
N GLN A 45 9.37 1.70 -31.13
CA GLN A 45 9.98 2.58 -30.14
C GLN A 45 10.36 1.86 -28.84
N CYS A 46 9.74 0.72 -28.56
CA CYS A 46 9.84 0.01 -27.31
C CYS A 46 9.73 -1.50 -27.48
N LYS A 47 10.76 -2.21 -27.00
CA LYS A 47 10.75 -3.65 -26.83
C LYS A 47 11.05 -4.02 -25.39
N ILE A 48 10.11 -4.71 -24.74
CA ILE A 48 10.26 -5.27 -23.40
C ILE A 48 10.10 -6.80 -23.53
N PRO A 49 11.12 -7.60 -23.20
CA PRO A 49 11.04 -9.05 -23.31
C PRO A 49 10.02 -9.66 -22.34
N ASP A 50 9.38 -10.76 -22.74
CA ASP A 50 8.51 -11.59 -21.89
C ASP A 50 9.36 -12.63 -21.14
N LEU A 51 9.89 -12.20 -19.99
CA LEU A 51 10.74 -13.05 -19.16
C LEU A 51 9.93 -14.12 -18.42
N PRO A 52 10.50 -15.33 -18.22
CA PRO A 52 9.82 -16.38 -17.51
C PRO A 52 9.64 -16.03 -16.03
N VAL A 53 8.52 -16.49 -15.45
CA VAL A 53 8.19 -16.30 -14.03
C VAL A 53 9.29 -16.85 -13.13
N PHE A 54 9.85 -18.03 -13.46
CA PHE A 54 11.01 -18.61 -12.80
C PHE A 54 12.17 -18.73 -13.79
N SER A 55 13.38 -18.39 -13.36
CA SER A 55 14.60 -18.54 -14.14
C SER A 55 15.76 -18.99 -13.25
N SER A 56 16.89 -19.36 -13.87
CA SER A 56 18.12 -19.70 -13.13
C SER A 56 18.73 -18.53 -12.38
N GLU A 57 18.30 -17.29 -12.66
CA GLU A 57 18.75 -16.08 -11.95
C GLU A 57 18.02 -15.87 -10.63
N ILE A 58 16.88 -16.53 -10.41
CA ILE A 58 16.05 -16.35 -9.22
C ILE A 58 16.34 -17.45 -8.20
N ARG A 59 16.83 -17.04 -7.02
CA ARG A 59 16.81 -17.89 -5.83
C ARG A 59 15.51 -17.65 -5.07
N PHE A 60 14.63 -18.64 -5.06
CA PHE A 60 13.31 -18.52 -4.45
C PHE A 60 13.06 -19.67 -3.46
N THR A 61 12.62 -19.32 -2.26
CA THR A 61 12.16 -20.28 -1.25
C THR A 61 10.80 -19.84 -0.76
N HIS A 62 9.79 -20.69 -0.87
CA HIS A 62 8.45 -20.41 -0.38
C HIS A 62 8.43 -20.36 1.16
N TYR A 63 7.73 -19.40 1.73
CA TYR A 63 7.52 -19.30 3.18
C TYR A 63 6.08 -19.69 3.53
N ASN A 64 5.94 -20.36 4.67
CA ASN A 64 4.62 -20.70 5.20
C ASN A 64 3.93 -19.44 5.75
N ARG A 65 2.60 -19.47 5.80
CA ARG A 65 1.78 -18.45 6.49
C ARG A 65 2.28 -18.26 7.93
N ILE A 66 2.32 -17.01 8.36
CA ILE A 66 2.74 -16.62 9.71
C ILE A 66 1.49 -16.32 10.55
N GLU A 67 1.36 -16.99 11.69
CA GLU A 67 0.27 -16.75 12.64
C GLU A 67 0.69 -15.72 13.69
N CYS A 68 -0.05 -14.61 13.79
CA CYS A 68 0.18 -13.57 14.81
C CYS A 68 -0.55 -13.84 16.13
N SER A 69 -1.48 -14.80 16.13
CA SER A 69 -2.23 -15.22 17.31
C SER A 69 -2.18 -16.73 17.43
N ARG A 70 -2.04 -17.21 18.67
CA ARG A 70 -2.19 -18.64 19.00
C ARG A 70 -3.65 -19.10 19.04
N PHE A 71 -4.59 -18.16 19.02
CA PHE A 71 -6.03 -18.41 19.08
C PHE A 71 -6.69 -18.13 17.74
N GLN A 72 -7.70 -18.94 17.43
CA GLN A 72 -8.48 -18.81 16.20
C GLN A 72 -9.29 -17.51 16.13
N SER A 73 -9.75 -17.00 17.28
CA SER A 73 -10.59 -15.81 17.40
C SER A 73 -9.92 -14.75 18.27
N LEU A 74 -10.05 -13.47 17.88
CA LEU A 74 -9.64 -12.35 18.72
C LEU A 74 -10.59 -12.21 19.91
N PHE A 75 -10.03 -12.10 21.12
CA PHE A 75 -10.82 -11.95 22.34
C PHE A 75 -11.65 -10.66 22.36
N SER A 76 -11.15 -9.58 21.74
CA SER A 76 -11.90 -8.33 21.56
C SER A 76 -12.15 -8.02 20.09
N TYR A 77 -13.31 -7.43 19.81
CA TYR A 77 -13.74 -7.07 18.46
C TYR A 77 -14.68 -5.85 18.48
N THR A 78 -14.86 -5.21 17.34
CA THR A 78 -15.79 -4.08 17.17
C THR A 78 -16.96 -4.44 16.26
N THR A 79 -18.10 -3.79 16.50
CA THR A 79 -19.28 -3.87 15.63
C THR A 79 -19.83 -2.48 15.40
N THR A 80 -20.23 -2.17 14.17
CA THR A 80 -20.87 -0.90 13.82
C THR A 80 -22.26 -1.15 13.27
N HIS A 81 -23.27 -0.46 13.80
CA HIS A 81 -24.65 -0.53 13.34
C HIS A 81 -25.34 0.82 13.52
N ALA A 82 -26.04 1.29 12.49
CA ALA A 82 -26.78 2.56 12.49
C ALA A 82 -25.92 3.76 12.99
N GLY A 83 -24.68 3.88 12.52
CA GLY A 83 -23.77 4.97 12.87
C GLY A 83 -23.15 4.90 14.27
N ARG A 84 -23.49 3.88 15.07
CA ARG A 84 -22.94 3.64 16.40
C ARG A 84 -21.99 2.47 16.38
N SER A 85 -20.95 2.53 17.20
CA SER A 85 -19.91 1.51 17.27
C SER A 85 -19.80 0.97 18.69
N TRP A 86 -19.54 -0.32 18.83
CA TRP A 86 -19.35 -0.98 20.12
C TRP A 86 -18.05 -1.76 20.12
N LEU A 87 -17.35 -1.71 21.25
CA LEU A 87 -16.29 -2.64 21.59
C LEU A 87 -16.85 -3.78 22.42
N ARG A 88 -16.48 -5.01 22.08
CA ARG A 88 -17.04 -6.25 22.68
C ARG A 88 -15.93 -7.23 23.04
N LEU A 89 -16.22 -8.08 24.02
CA LEU A 89 -15.36 -9.19 24.46
C LEU A 89 -16.06 -10.54 24.26
N ARG A 90 -15.31 -11.54 23.79
CA ARG A 90 -15.74 -12.94 23.68
C ARG A 90 -15.52 -13.66 25.00
N ARG A 91 -16.31 -13.31 26.01
CA ARG A 91 -16.16 -13.82 27.38
C ARG A 91 -16.27 -15.34 27.48
N GLU A 92 -17.10 -15.91 26.62
CA GLU A 92 -17.29 -17.35 26.47
C GLU A 92 -16.01 -18.09 26.05
N GLU A 93 -15.06 -17.41 25.42
CA GLU A 93 -13.78 -18.00 24.99
C GLU A 93 -12.66 -17.77 26.05
N ALA A 94 -12.93 -17.07 27.15
CA ALA A 94 -11.89 -16.67 28.12
C ALA A 94 -11.19 -17.87 28.80
N ASP A 95 -11.96 -18.88 29.22
CA ASP A 95 -11.40 -20.08 29.85
C ASP A 95 -10.51 -20.86 28.87
N GLU A 96 -10.95 -21.00 27.61
CA GLU A 96 -10.18 -21.69 26.57
C GLU A 96 -8.91 -20.92 26.20
N GLN A 97 -8.99 -19.59 26.07
CA GLN A 97 -7.85 -18.77 25.66
C GLN A 97 -6.86 -18.52 26.80
N PHE A 98 -7.33 -18.25 28.01
CA PHE A 98 -6.47 -17.77 29.11
C PHE A 98 -6.38 -18.73 30.29
N GLY A 99 -7.12 -19.84 30.27
CA GLY A 99 -7.20 -20.80 31.38
C GLY A 99 -7.99 -20.28 32.58
N THR A 100 -8.72 -19.17 32.43
CA THR A 100 -9.55 -18.57 33.48
C THR A 100 -10.56 -17.57 32.89
N SER A 101 -11.72 -17.47 33.52
CA SER A 101 -12.79 -16.52 33.22
C SER A 101 -12.69 -15.25 34.06
N ASP A 102 -11.80 -15.23 35.06
CA ASP A 102 -11.52 -14.08 35.91
C ASP A 102 -10.59 -13.06 35.22
N ILE A 103 -11.09 -12.53 34.10
CA ILE A 103 -10.39 -11.58 33.23
C ILE A 103 -10.94 -10.17 33.46
N HIS A 104 -10.07 -9.24 33.81
CA HIS A 104 -10.40 -7.84 33.98
C HIS A 104 -9.87 -7.04 32.80
N CYS A 105 -10.79 -6.46 32.03
CA CYS A 105 -10.46 -5.63 30.88
C CYS A 105 -10.77 -4.16 31.14
N CYS A 106 -10.00 -3.30 30.51
CA CYS A 106 -10.29 -1.89 30.39
C CYS A 106 -9.95 -1.43 28.97
N TYR A 107 -10.50 -0.27 28.60
CA TYR A 107 -10.24 0.36 27.32
C TYR A 107 -9.81 1.82 27.49
N SER A 108 -8.93 2.29 26.60
CA SER A 108 -8.49 3.67 26.52
C SER A 108 -8.72 4.19 25.12
N TYR A 109 -9.30 5.38 24.99
CA TYR A 109 -9.29 6.08 23.71
C TYR A 109 -7.89 6.56 23.42
N LEU A 110 -7.51 6.50 22.15
CA LEU A 110 -6.23 7.03 21.69
C LEU A 110 -6.49 8.22 20.78
N GLN A 111 -5.68 9.26 20.96
CA GLN A 111 -5.74 10.46 20.15
C GLN A 111 -4.36 10.76 19.60
N ARG A 112 -4.33 11.30 18.39
CA ARG A 112 -3.11 11.80 17.78
C ARG A 112 -2.50 12.86 18.68
N SER A 113 -1.23 12.67 19.06
CA SER A 113 -0.50 13.63 19.88
C SER A 113 0.23 14.63 18.99
N GLY A 114 1.10 14.11 18.11
CA GLY A 114 2.10 14.94 17.44
C GLY A 114 3.10 15.56 18.44
N PHE A 115 4.23 16.00 17.90
CA PHE A 115 5.19 16.87 18.59
C PHE A 115 5.49 18.06 17.68
N GLU A 116 5.99 19.17 18.22
CA GLU A 116 6.25 20.40 17.45
C GLU A 116 7.12 20.14 16.21
N GLU A 117 8.17 19.32 16.34
CA GLU A 117 9.07 18.96 15.24
C GLU A 117 8.53 17.80 14.36
N TYR A 118 7.63 16.97 14.90
CA TYR A 118 7.07 15.78 14.25
C TYR A 118 5.55 15.74 14.49
N PRO A 119 4.78 16.60 13.81
CA PRO A 119 3.37 16.78 14.13
C PRO A 119 2.53 15.53 13.84
N ASP A 120 3.05 14.61 13.02
CA ASP A 120 2.36 13.41 12.54
C ASP A 120 2.87 12.10 13.14
N VAL A 121 3.38 12.18 14.37
CA VAL A 121 3.95 11.05 15.09
C VAL A 121 3.36 10.95 16.48
N GLY A 122 2.88 9.75 16.81
CA GLY A 122 2.56 9.34 18.17
C GLY A 122 1.10 9.53 18.56
N VAL A 123 0.71 8.77 19.59
CA VAL A 123 -0.62 8.81 20.19
C VAL A 123 -0.53 8.93 21.70
N VAL A 124 -1.53 9.56 22.30
CA VAL A 124 -1.75 9.60 23.75
C VAL A 124 -3.00 8.81 24.12
N ALA A 125 -2.93 8.09 25.23
CA ALA A 125 -4.04 7.29 25.74
C ALA A 125 -4.80 8.01 26.85
N SER A 126 -6.13 7.93 26.82
CA SER A 126 -6.98 8.31 27.95
C SER A 126 -6.81 7.33 29.13
N TYR A 127 -7.40 7.68 30.27
CA TYR A 127 -7.55 6.75 31.39
C TYR A 127 -8.23 5.44 30.94
N CYS A 128 -7.74 4.31 31.45
CA CYS A 128 -8.25 2.99 31.11
C CYS A 128 -9.55 2.73 31.87
N THR A 129 -10.67 2.75 31.16
CA THR A 129 -12.00 2.60 31.74
C THR A 129 -12.41 1.13 31.72
N HIS A 130 -12.78 0.59 32.89
CA HIS A 130 -13.20 -0.79 33.01
C HIS A 130 -14.53 -1.03 32.29
N PHE A 131 -14.63 -2.19 31.63
CA PHE A 131 -15.86 -2.67 31.03
C PHE A 131 -15.92 -4.19 31.10
N TYR A 132 -17.13 -4.74 31.18
CA TYR A 132 -17.31 -6.17 31.38
C TYR A 132 -17.53 -6.93 30.07
N ASN A 133 -18.62 -6.68 29.34
CA ASN A 133 -18.93 -7.39 28.09
C ASN A 133 -18.82 -6.51 26.86
N SER A 134 -19.46 -5.35 26.90
CA SER A 134 -19.52 -4.44 25.77
C SER A 134 -19.64 -3.00 26.24
N VAL A 135 -19.10 -2.08 25.44
CA VAL A 135 -19.22 -0.63 25.66
C VAL A 135 -19.44 0.07 24.33
N GLU A 136 -20.33 1.06 24.30
CA GLU A 136 -20.51 1.94 23.15
C GLU A 136 -19.32 2.91 23.05
N LEU A 137 -18.71 2.98 21.88
CA LEU A 137 -17.53 3.80 21.60
C LEU A 137 -17.95 5.23 21.26
N LYS A 138 -17.31 6.18 21.94
CA LYS A 138 -17.47 7.63 21.69
C LYS A 138 -16.44 8.19 20.71
N HIS A 139 -15.36 7.45 20.47
CA HIS A 139 -14.30 7.81 19.55
C HIS A 139 -13.89 6.59 18.72
N HIS A 140 -13.20 6.84 17.61
CA HIS A 140 -12.98 5.82 16.59
C HIS A 140 -11.78 4.91 16.86
N LEU A 141 -10.83 5.33 17.69
CA LEU A 141 -9.60 4.60 17.97
C LEU A 141 -9.53 4.23 19.46
N VAL A 142 -9.40 2.94 19.74
CA VAL A 142 -9.46 2.40 21.11
C VAL A 142 -8.42 1.30 21.34
N LYS A 143 -7.65 1.40 22.43
CA LYS A 143 -6.81 0.31 22.96
C LYS A 143 -7.59 -0.47 23.99
N VAL A 144 -7.47 -1.79 23.97
CA VAL A 144 -7.98 -2.72 24.98
C VAL A 144 -6.81 -3.41 25.65
N THR A 145 -6.86 -3.48 26.97
CA THR A 145 -5.92 -4.26 27.78
C THR A 145 -6.72 -5.12 28.74
N CYS A 146 -6.38 -6.40 28.81
CA CYS A 146 -6.99 -7.37 29.71
C CYS A 146 -5.93 -8.04 30.58
N LYS A 147 -6.27 -8.23 31.86
CA LYS A 147 -5.43 -8.89 32.86
C LYS A 147 -6.19 -10.03 33.50
N ALA A 148 -5.51 -11.15 33.75
CA ALA A 148 -6.06 -12.24 34.54
C ALA A 148 -5.60 -12.12 35.99
N LEU A 149 -6.44 -12.58 36.92
CA LEU A 149 -6.05 -12.71 38.32
C LEU A 149 -5.34 -14.06 38.52
N ASN A 150 -4.08 -14.04 38.96
CA ASN A 150 -3.45 -15.22 39.52
C ASN A 150 -3.63 -15.20 41.04
N SER A 151 -4.20 -16.28 41.58
CA SER A 151 -4.29 -16.52 43.02
C SER A 151 -3.37 -17.68 43.39
N SER A 152 -2.06 -17.46 43.30
CA SER A 152 -1.06 -18.43 43.75
C SER A 152 -0.50 -18.01 45.12
N PHE A 153 -0.43 -18.95 46.06
CA PHE A 153 0.12 -18.73 47.42
C PHE A 153 -0.52 -17.58 48.22
N GLY A 154 -1.81 -17.31 48.02
CA GLY A 154 -2.54 -16.30 48.80
C GLY A 154 -2.25 -14.84 48.43
N GLN A 155 -1.44 -14.58 47.39
CA GLN A 155 -1.26 -13.25 46.82
C GLN A 155 -2.10 -13.11 45.54
N GLN A 156 -2.93 -12.07 45.49
CA GLN A 156 -3.69 -11.69 44.30
C GLN A 156 -2.82 -10.81 43.42
N GLN A 157 -2.37 -11.33 42.29
CA GLN A 157 -1.57 -10.58 41.33
C GLN A 157 -2.22 -10.59 39.95
N PHE A 158 -2.44 -9.40 39.39
CA PHE A 158 -2.89 -9.25 38.02
C PHE A 158 -1.71 -9.31 37.05
N TYR A 159 -1.84 -10.13 36.00
CA TYR A 159 -0.87 -10.20 34.90
C TYR A 159 -1.56 -9.97 33.55
N PRO A 160 -0.90 -9.27 32.60
CA PRO A 160 -1.48 -9.02 31.28
C PRO A 160 -1.64 -10.33 30.51
N VAL A 161 -2.79 -10.49 29.86
CA VAL A 161 -3.09 -11.68 29.05
C VAL A 161 -3.48 -11.35 27.61
N TYR A 162 -3.92 -10.12 27.35
CA TYR A 162 -4.36 -9.72 26.03
C TYR A 162 -4.29 -8.20 25.88
N GLU A 163 -3.77 -7.75 24.75
CA GLU A 163 -3.84 -6.35 24.32
C GLU A 163 -4.17 -6.29 22.83
N ASN A 164 -5.00 -5.33 22.45
CA ASN A 164 -5.29 -5.06 21.04
C ASN A 164 -5.72 -3.60 20.86
N VAL A 165 -5.62 -3.07 19.64
CA VAL A 165 -6.12 -1.76 19.25
C VAL A 165 -7.16 -1.94 18.15
N HIS A 166 -8.24 -1.18 18.21
CA HIS A 166 -9.32 -1.21 17.21
C HIS A 166 -9.55 0.17 16.62
N GLN A 167 -9.82 0.21 15.33
CA GLN A 167 -10.21 1.40 14.59
C GLN A 167 -11.58 1.13 13.96
N VAL A 168 -12.57 1.95 14.28
CA VAL A 168 -13.90 1.89 13.68
C VAL A 168 -14.09 2.99 12.64
N ILE A 169 -14.93 2.72 11.64
CA ILE A 169 -15.33 3.68 10.62
C ILE A 169 -16.83 3.93 10.79
N THR A 170 -17.19 5.19 11.00
CA THR A 170 -18.57 5.68 11.05
C THR A 170 -18.72 6.84 10.08
N ILE A 171 -19.93 7.01 9.53
CA ILE A 171 -20.26 8.11 8.63
C ILE A 171 -20.70 9.29 9.49
N SER A 172 -19.91 10.37 9.52
CA SER A 172 -20.33 11.60 10.19
C SER A 172 -21.42 12.31 9.39
N GLU A 173 -22.17 13.19 10.05
CA GLU A 173 -23.19 14.03 9.40
C GLU A 173 -22.58 14.84 8.25
N GLU A 174 -21.45 15.52 8.48
CA GLU A 174 -20.72 16.28 7.47
C GLU A 174 -20.35 15.43 6.23
N VAL A 175 -19.84 14.21 6.45
CA VAL A 175 -19.47 13.29 5.36
C VAL A 175 -20.72 12.82 4.60
N GLY A 176 -21.81 12.54 5.31
CA GLY A 176 -23.10 12.18 4.70
C GLY A 176 -23.67 13.33 3.86
N GLU A 177 -23.67 14.55 4.37
CA GLU A 177 -24.20 15.73 3.67
C GLU A 177 -23.40 16.06 2.41
N LYS A 178 -22.05 16.09 2.50
CA LYS A 178 -21.22 16.44 1.33
C LYS A 178 -21.36 15.43 0.19
N THR A 179 -21.45 14.13 0.52
CA THR A 179 -21.60 13.07 -0.47
C THR A 179 -22.97 13.08 -1.12
N GLN A 180 -24.04 13.33 -0.35
CA GLN A 180 -25.38 13.50 -0.91
C GLN A 180 -25.45 14.71 -1.85
N LYS A 181 -24.85 15.84 -1.47
CA LYS A 181 -24.72 17.02 -2.35
C LYS A 181 -24.00 16.70 -3.66
N LEU A 182 -22.89 15.94 -3.58
CA LEU A 182 -22.16 15.51 -4.78
C LEU A 182 -23.05 14.65 -5.68
N ILE A 183 -23.74 13.64 -5.14
CA ILE A 183 -24.65 12.79 -5.93
C ILE A 183 -25.76 13.63 -6.60
N GLN A 184 -26.36 14.58 -5.89
CA GLN A 184 -27.45 15.42 -6.41
C GLN A 184 -27.01 16.37 -7.53
N ASN A 185 -25.77 16.88 -7.44
CA ASN A 185 -25.26 17.88 -8.38
C ASN A 185 -24.50 17.28 -9.58
N SER A 186 -24.16 15.99 -9.54
CA SER A 186 -23.40 15.34 -10.60
C SER A 186 -24.30 15.01 -11.80
N THR A 187 -23.80 15.25 -13.00
CA THR A 187 -24.53 14.93 -14.25
C THR A 187 -24.48 13.44 -14.59
N THR A 188 -23.60 12.68 -13.95
CA THR A 188 -23.44 11.23 -14.10
C THR A 188 -23.24 10.60 -12.72
N LYS A 189 -23.27 9.26 -12.65
CA LYS A 189 -22.94 8.53 -11.42
C LYS A 189 -21.48 8.80 -11.04
N PRO A 190 -21.19 9.37 -9.85
CA PRO A 190 -19.82 9.55 -9.40
C PRO A 190 -19.08 8.21 -9.27
N ILE A 191 -17.81 8.20 -9.65
CA ILE A 191 -17.00 6.97 -9.74
C ILE A 191 -16.10 6.84 -8.52
N SER A 192 -16.35 5.85 -7.68
CA SER A 192 -15.50 5.55 -6.53
C SER A 192 -14.23 4.80 -6.96
N VAL A 193 -13.13 5.03 -6.23
CA VAL A 193 -11.84 4.35 -6.44
C VAL A 193 -11.30 3.81 -5.11
N LEU A 194 -10.97 2.52 -5.08
CA LEU A 194 -10.28 1.87 -3.96
C LEU A 194 -8.92 1.35 -4.43
N MET A 195 -7.84 1.91 -3.90
CA MET A 195 -6.47 1.57 -4.26
C MET A 195 -5.80 0.81 -3.12
N ILE A 196 -5.31 -0.38 -3.46
CA ILE A 196 -4.57 -1.29 -2.59
C ILE A 196 -3.15 -1.38 -3.11
N VAL A 197 -2.19 -0.83 -2.36
CA VAL A 197 -0.77 -0.85 -2.72
C VAL A 197 -0.05 -1.90 -1.88
N ILE A 198 0.73 -2.76 -2.53
CA ILE A 198 1.73 -3.62 -1.87
C ILE A 198 3.10 -3.15 -2.36
N ASP A 199 3.92 -2.61 -1.46
CA ASP A 199 5.25 -2.08 -1.78
C ASP A 199 6.16 -3.19 -2.33
N SER A 200 7.07 -2.82 -3.23
CA SER A 200 8.21 -3.65 -3.66
C SER A 200 7.83 -4.94 -4.42
N LEU A 201 6.65 -4.98 -5.03
CA LEU A 201 6.13 -6.16 -5.71
C LEU A 201 6.13 -5.98 -7.24
N SER A 202 7.12 -6.58 -7.88
CA SER A 202 7.17 -6.64 -9.35
C SER A 202 6.03 -7.50 -9.91
N ARG A 203 5.71 -7.31 -11.19
CA ARG A 203 4.76 -8.16 -11.92
C ARG A 203 5.09 -9.65 -11.77
N LEU A 204 6.32 -10.04 -12.09
CA LEU A 204 6.72 -11.45 -12.07
C LEU A 204 6.88 -11.97 -10.63
N ASN A 205 7.26 -11.12 -9.68
CA ASN A 205 7.30 -11.53 -8.27
C ASN A 205 5.90 -11.83 -7.75
N PHE A 206 4.91 -10.99 -8.04
CA PHE A 206 3.51 -11.26 -7.75
C PHE A 206 3.05 -12.59 -8.37
N HIS A 207 3.47 -12.88 -9.61
CA HIS A 207 3.15 -14.17 -10.25
C HIS A 207 3.73 -15.38 -9.53
N ARG A 208 4.90 -15.22 -8.88
CA ARG A 208 5.58 -16.27 -8.09
C ARG A 208 4.99 -16.42 -6.68
N THR A 209 4.74 -15.31 -6.00
CA THR A 209 4.47 -15.30 -4.56
C THR A 209 3.00 -15.28 -4.21
N MET A 210 2.15 -14.79 -5.11
CA MET A 210 0.71 -14.60 -4.85
C MET A 210 -0.16 -15.27 -5.90
N ASN A 211 0.08 -16.56 -6.13
CA ASN A 211 -0.60 -17.28 -7.21
C ASN A 211 -2.11 -17.43 -6.96
N LEU A 212 -2.53 -17.68 -5.71
CA LEU A 212 -3.96 -17.79 -5.36
C LEU A 212 -4.68 -16.46 -5.60
N THR A 213 -4.06 -15.36 -5.18
CA THR A 213 -4.59 -14.00 -5.39
C THR A 213 -4.66 -13.68 -6.87
N LYS A 214 -3.58 -13.90 -7.63
CA LYS A 214 -3.50 -13.65 -9.07
C LYS A 214 -4.60 -14.40 -9.83
N GLU A 215 -4.76 -15.69 -9.56
CA GLU A 215 -5.79 -16.50 -10.20
C GLU A 215 -7.19 -15.96 -9.88
N PHE A 216 -7.44 -15.64 -8.61
CA PHE A 216 -8.71 -15.07 -8.20
C PHE A 216 -9.00 -13.74 -8.91
N ILE A 217 -8.12 -12.75 -8.85
CA ILE A 217 -8.42 -11.42 -9.41
C ILE A 217 -8.57 -11.46 -10.94
N ARG A 218 -7.77 -12.25 -11.65
CA ARG A 218 -7.89 -12.40 -13.12
C ARG A 218 -9.22 -13.02 -13.52
N ASN A 219 -9.69 -14.02 -12.77
CA ASN A 219 -11.00 -14.64 -12.97
C ASN A 219 -12.18 -13.73 -12.57
N ASN A 220 -11.89 -12.58 -11.95
CA ASN A 220 -12.89 -11.64 -11.42
C ASN A 220 -12.76 -10.23 -11.99
N GLY A 221 -12.28 -10.13 -13.24
CA GLY A 221 -12.41 -8.90 -14.03
C GLY A 221 -11.34 -7.85 -13.79
N PHE A 222 -10.22 -8.22 -13.15
CA PHE A 222 -9.02 -7.38 -13.10
C PHE A 222 -8.20 -7.53 -14.37
N TYR A 223 -7.82 -6.39 -14.95
CA TYR A 223 -6.93 -6.30 -16.10
C TYR A 223 -5.51 -6.01 -15.62
N GLU A 224 -4.55 -6.82 -16.06
CA GLU A 224 -3.12 -6.60 -15.81
C GLU A 224 -2.56 -5.59 -16.81
N PHE A 225 -1.98 -4.51 -16.33
CA PHE A 225 -1.22 -3.56 -17.14
C PHE A 225 0.22 -4.07 -17.29
N THR A 226 0.46 -4.89 -18.31
CA THR A 226 1.69 -5.68 -18.46
C THR A 226 2.95 -4.84 -18.68
N GLY A 227 2.80 -3.68 -19.31
CA GLY A 227 3.86 -2.70 -19.56
C GLY A 227 3.87 -1.51 -18.61
N TYR A 228 3.23 -1.61 -17.43
CA TYR A 228 3.25 -0.54 -16.43
C TYR A 228 4.65 -0.39 -15.84
N ASN A 229 5.25 0.79 -16.03
CA ASN A 229 6.63 1.08 -15.65
C ASN A 229 6.69 2.21 -14.63
N LYS A 230 7.49 2.02 -13.58
CA LYS A 230 7.75 3.08 -12.59
C LYS A 230 8.51 4.25 -13.20
N VAL A 231 8.52 5.40 -12.52
CA VAL A 231 9.18 6.61 -13.05
C VAL A 231 10.34 7.09 -12.18
N ALA A 232 10.52 6.50 -11.00
CA ALA A 232 11.57 6.86 -10.07
C ALA A 232 12.08 5.65 -9.26
N ASP A 233 13.07 5.88 -8.40
CA ASP A 233 13.80 4.83 -7.69
C ASP A 233 12.96 4.09 -6.65
N ASN A 234 12.45 4.83 -5.66
CA ASN A 234 11.83 4.31 -4.43
C ASN A 234 10.41 4.84 -4.22
N THR A 235 9.82 4.52 -3.08
CA THR A 235 8.43 4.81 -2.72
C THR A 235 8.03 6.26 -2.88
N PHE A 236 8.72 7.18 -2.20
CA PHE A 236 8.31 8.58 -2.16
C PHE A 236 8.12 9.23 -3.55
N PRO A 237 9.11 9.21 -4.47
CA PRO A 237 8.95 9.85 -5.77
C PRO A 237 7.94 9.15 -6.69
N ASN A 238 7.77 7.82 -6.60
CA ASN A 238 6.72 7.13 -7.36
C ASN A 238 5.32 7.43 -6.79
N ALA A 239 5.17 7.48 -5.47
CA ALA A 239 3.93 7.92 -4.82
C ALA A 239 3.59 9.37 -5.20
N MET A 240 4.57 10.28 -5.20
CA MET A 240 4.36 11.66 -5.62
C MET A 240 3.99 11.78 -7.11
N ALA A 241 4.59 10.97 -7.98
CA ALA A 241 4.19 10.91 -9.39
C ALA A 241 2.73 10.50 -9.54
N LEU A 242 2.29 9.48 -8.80
CA LEU A 242 0.92 8.98 -8.81
C LEU A 242 -0.08 9.98 -8.23
N LEU A 243 0.30 10.69 -7.17
CA LEU A 243 -0.63 11.49 -6.37
C LEU A 243 -0.63 12.96 -6.73
N THR A 244 0.42 13.49 -7.38
CA THR A 244 0.48 14.91 -7.75
C THR A 244 0.93 15.16 -9.19
N GLY A 245 1.31 14.12 -9.95
CA GLY A 245 1.88 14.27 -11.28
C GLY A 245 3.26 14.92 -11.30
N PHE A 246 3.96 14.96 -10.15
CA PHE A 246 5.27 15.59 -10.02
C PHE A 246 6.41 14.56 -10.14
N ASN A 247 7.59 15.02 -10.57
CA ASN A 247 8.84 14.27 -10.40
C ASN A 247 9.43 14.58 -9.01
N ASN A 248 10.49 13.85 -8.63
CA ASN A 248 11.12 14.03 -7.32
C ASN A 248 11.61 15.47 -7.08
N LYS A 249 12.13 16.16 -8.10
CA LYS A 249 12.62 17.53 -7.96
C LYS A 249 11.47 18.47 -7.61
N ASP A 250 10.40 18.45 -8.39
CA ASP A 250 9.21 19.26 -8.16
C ASP A 250 8.57 18.94 -6.79
N SER A 251 8.53 17.66 -6.39
CA SER A 251 8.09 17.27 -5.06
C SER A 251 8.97 17.87 -3.96
N MET A 252 10.29 17.87 -4.11
CA MET A 252 11.16 18.46 -3.09
C MET A 252 11.08 19.98 -3.04
N GLU A 253 10.95 20.65 -4.19
CA GLU A 253 10.96 22.12 -4.29
C GLU A 253 9.60 22.77 -3.97
N ILE A 254 8.49 22.16 -4.39
CA ILE A 254 7.14 22.70 -4.24
C ILE A 254 6.49 22.18 -2.96
N CYS A 255 6.50 20.86 -2.76
CA CYS A 255 5.88 20.23 -1.60
C CYS A 255 6.75 20.26 -0.34
N LYS A 256 8.04 20.59 -0.46
CA LYS A 256 8.97 20.79 0.66
C LYS A 256 8.75 19.82 1.83
N PRO A 257 8.73 18.50 1.60
CA PRO A 257 8.24 17.52 2.58
C PRO A 257 9.12 17.41 3.84
N LYS A 258 10.31 18.02 3.82
CA LYS A 258 11.25 18.10 4.95
C LYS A 258 11.01 19.33 5.84
N GLU A 259 10.19 20.27 5.40
CA GLU A 259 9.80 21.47 6.16
C GLU A 259 8.47 21.23 6.87
N LEU A 260 8.28 21.85 8.03
CA LEU A 260 6.98 21.85 8.70
C LEU A 260 5.93 22.47 7.78
N ASP A 261 4.75 21.86 7.72
CA ASP A 261 3.64 22.30 6.86
C ASP A 261 3.92 22.30 5.35
N GLY A 262 5.08 21.79 4.90
CA GLY A 262 5.44 21.77 3.49
C GLY A 262 4.45 21.01 2.61
N LEU A 263 3.99 19.83 3.06
CA LEU A 263 3.08 18.96 2.30
C LEU A 263 1.72 19.60 2.00
N ILE A 264 1.35 20.68 2.69
CA ILE A 264 0.12 21.45 2.40
C ILE A 264 0.16 22.07 1.00
N ASN A 265 1.36 22.36 0.50
CA ASN A 265 1.58 22.94 -0.83
C ASN A 265 1.39 21.92 -1.97
N CYS A 266 1.29 20.63 -1.66
CA CYS A 266 1.11 19.61 -2.68
C CYS A 266 -0.31 19.60 -3.28
N PRO A 267 -0.46 19.52 -4.61
CA PRO A 267 -1.74 19.32 -5.26
C PRO A 267 -2.12 17.84 -5.28
N PHE A 268 -2.21 17.20 -4.11
CA PHE A 268 -2.59 15.80 -4.00
C PHE A 268 -3.94 15.53 -4.65
N ILE A 269 -4.04 14.44 -5.42
CA ILE A 269 -5.26 14.04 -6.11
C ILE A 269 -6.39 13.76 -5.12
N TRP A 270 -6.10 13.19 -3.95
CA TRP A 270 -7.11 13.03 -2.89
C TRP A 270 -7.67 14.37 -2.40
N LYS A 271 -6.90 15.46 -2.46
CA LYS A 271 -7.40 16.80 -2.08
C LYS A 271 -8.46 17.24 -3.08
N GLN A 272 -8.24 16.99 -4.37
CA GLN A 272 -9.22 17.27 -5.42
C GLN A 272 -10.48 16.41 -5.26
N PHE A 273 -10.34 15.11 -4.99
CA PHE A 273 -11.48 14.23 -4.66
C PHE A 273 -12.27 14.79 -3.46
N ARG A 274 -11.58 15.16 -2.36
CA ARG A 274 -12.20 15.69 -1.15
C ARG A 274 -12.94 17.01 -1.40
N GLU A 275 -12.33 17.94 -2.12
CA GLU A 275 -12.91 19.25 -2.47
C GLU A 275 -14.14 19.12 -3.36
N LEU A 276 -14.20 18.08 -4.20
CA LEU A 276 -15.35 17.75 -5.04
C LEU A 276 -16.44 16.96 -4.29
N GLY A 277 -16.27 16.67 -2.99
CA GLY A 277 -17.28 16.05 -2.14
C GLY A 277 -17.18 14.53 -1.99
N PHE A 278 -16.13 13.90 -2.53
CA PHE A 278 -15.86 12.49 -2.26
C PHE A 278 -15.37 12.27 -0.84
N VAL A 279 -15.65 11.08 -0.29
CA VAL A 279 -15.03 10.62 0.96
C VAL A 279 -13.62 10.14 0.67
N THR A 280 -12.64 10.61 1.43
CA THR A 280 -11.23 10.27 1.20
C THR A 280 -10.63 9.49 2.35
N ALA A 281 -9.82 8.46 2.03
CA ALA A 281 -9.09 7.68 3.01
C ALA A 281 -7.61 7.46 2.64
N TYR A 282 -6.75 7.47 3.65
CA TYR A 282 -5.35 7.09 3.52
C TYR A 282 -4.85 6.30 4.74
N ALA A 283 -4.27 5.12 4.48
CA ALA A 283 -3.60 4.28 5.46
C ALA A 283 -2.30 3.72 4.87
N GLU A 284 -1.29 3.58 5.70
CA GLU A 284 -0.02 2.92 5.36
C GLU A 284 0.51 2.22 6.60
N ASP A 285 0.83 0.92 6.49
CA ASP A 285 1.40 0.17 7.61
C ASP A 285 2.86 0.55 7.89
N TRP A 286 3.35 0.12 9.06
CA TRP A 286 4.67 0.46 9.59
C TRP A 286 4.95 1.97 9.62
N SER A 287 4.32 2.61 10.61
CA SER A 287 4.26 4.06 10.72
C SER A 287 5.60 4.81 10.82
N GLN A 288 6.69 4.13 11.19
CA GLN A 288 8.03 4.72 11.27
C GLN A 288 8.67 4.98 9.90
N ILE A 289 8.34 4.16 8.90
CA ILE A 289 8.87 4.32 7.53
C ILE A 289 7.81 4.75 6.53
N ALA A 290 6.60 5.08 6.99
CA ALA A 290 5.51 5.54 6.14
C ALA A 290 5.99 6.66 5.19
N THR A 291 5.50 6.64 3.96
CA THR A 291 5.98 7.39 2.80
C THR A 291 6.18 8.89 3.09
N PHE A 292 5.26 9.50 3.83
CA PHE A 292 5.28 10.93 4.14
C PHE A 292 5.94 11.28 5.47
N ASN A 293 6.43 10.28 6.22
CA ASN A 293 7.05 10.44 7.53
C ASN A 293 8.55 10.07 7.50
N TYR A 294 8.97 9.09 6.70
CA TYR A 294 10.37 8.69 6.62
C TYR A 294 11.28 9.80 6.08
N LEU A 295 12.13 10.34 6.96
CA LEU A 295 13.01 11.50 6.71
C LEU A 295 12.25 12.79 6.33
N LYS A 296 10.95 12.86 6.61
CA LYS A 296 10.02 13.97 6.30
C LYS A 296 9.28 14.42 7.58
N LYS A 297 8.47 15.46 7.49
CA LYS A 297 7.72 16.01 8.64
C LYS A 297 6.31 15.44 8.81
N GLY A 298 5.80 14.70 7.82
CA GLY A 298 4.42 14.23 7.83
C GLY A 298 3.39 15.36 7.67
N PHE A 299 2.13 15.02 7.82
CA PHE A 299 1.04 15.97 7.66
C PHE A 299 0.64 16.56 9.00
N LYS A 300 0.75 17.88 9.22
CA LYS A 300 0.26 18.48 10.48
C LYS A 300 -1.26 18.33 10.62
N GLU A 301 -2.00 18.76 9.61
CA GLU A 301 -3.44 18.53 9.50
C GLU A 301 -3.71 17.21 8.79
N GLN A 302 -4.81 16.52 9.12
CA GLN A 302 -5.15 15.27 8.44
C GLN A 302 -5.39 15.49 6.92
N PRO A 303 -4.72 14.73 6.04
CA PRO A 303 -4.78 14.97 4.59
C PRO A 303 -6.11 14.50 3.96
N THR A 304 -6.79 13.55 4.60
CA THR A 304 -8.01 12.90 4.14
C THR A 304 -9.11 12.96 5.21
N ASP A 305 -10.35 12.64 4.83
CA ASP A 305 -11.47 12.57 5.80
C ASP A 305 -11.24 11.44 6.82
N TYR A 306 -10.71 10.31 6.36
CA TYR A 306 -10.30 9.17 7.18
C TYR A 306 -8.79 8.96 7.05
N TYR A 307 -8.04 9.39 8.06
CA TYR A 307 -6.58 9.26 8.09
C TYR A 307 -6.15 8.31 9.20
N PHE A 308 -5.49 7.21 8.84
CA PHE A 308 -5.28 6.06 9.74
C PHE A 308 -3.88 5.98 10.34
N LYS A 309 -3.01 6.96 10.10
CA LYS A 309 -1.67 7.00 10.72
C LYS A 309 -1.69 6.94 12.25
N PRO A 310 -2.61 7.59 12.99
CA PRO A 310 -2.68 7.44 14.45
C PRO A 310 -2.96 6.00 14.90
N TYR A 311 -3.78 5.26 14.14
CA TYR A 311 -4.00 3.84 14.42
C TYR A 311 -2.71 3.04 14.20
N MET A 312 -1.98 3.30 13.12
CA MET A 312 -0.69 2.64 12.84
C MET A 312 0.38 2.98 13.88
N ASP A 313 0.40 4.21 14.42
CA ASP A 313 1.26 4.56 15.54
C ASP A 313 0.85 3.85 16.84
N ALA A 314 -0.45 3.66 17.07
CA ALA A 314 -0.95 2.92 18.21
C ALA A 314 -0.59 1.44 18.18
N LEU A 315 -0.46 0.85 16.99
CA LEU A 315 -0.01 -0.53 16.83
C LEU A 315 1.41 -0.75 17.37
N MET A 316 2.26 0.29 17.39
CA MET A 316 3.59 0.23 17.99
C MET A 316 3.58 0.08 19.52
N LEU A 317 2.41 0.25 20.16
CA LEU A 317 2.23 0.00 21.59
C LEU A 317 1.99 -1.48 21.92
N LEU A 318 1.84 -2.33 20.90
CA LEU A 318 1.60 -3.76 21.04
C LEU A 318 2.90 -4.55 20.86
N GLU A 319 2.92 -5.78 21.39
CA GLU A 319 4.00 -6.73 21.10
C GLU A 319 4.10 -6.96 19.59
N THR A 320 5.31 -6.93 19.05
CA THR A 320 5.56 -6.96 17.61
C THR A 320 6.47 -8.14 17.26
N GLN A 321 5.98 -9.02 16.39
CA GLN A 321 6.80 -10.06 15.76
C GLN A 321 7.38 -9.52 14.45
N TYR A 322 8.67 -9.75 14.23
CA TYR A 322 9.36 -9.35 13.02
C TYR A 322 9.55 -10.53 12.07
N GLN A 323 9.38 -10.28 10.77
CA GLN A 323 9.72 -11.20 9.68
C GLN A 323 10.59 -10.45 8.68
N ASP A 324 11.75 -11.01 8.30
CA ASP A 324 12.68 -10.38 7.35
C ASP A 324 13.01 -8.91 7.70
N THR A 325 13.18 -8.64 9.01
CA THR A 325 13.43 -7.31 9.59
C THR A 325 12.30 -6.28 9.44
N MET A 326 11.13 -6.72 9.01
CA MET A 326 9.89 -5.92 8.97
C MET A 326 8.99 -6.27 10.17
N PRO A 327 8.29 -5.29 10.78
CA PRO A 327 7.29 -5.59 11.80
C PRO A 327 6.06 -6.22 11.14
N PHE A 328 5.93 -7.54 11.26
CA PHE A 328 4.89 -8.31 10.58
C PHE A 328 3.60 -8.38 11.40
N CYS A 329 3.70 -8.73 12.68
CA CYS A 329 2.56 -8.75 13.60
C CYS A 329 2.54 -7.50 14.48
N ALA A 330 1.35 -6.99 14.76
CA ALA A 330 1.09 -5.97 15.77
C ALA A 330 0.03 -6.49 16.74
N GLY A 331 0.50 -7.02 17.88
CA GLY A 331 -0.29 -7.82 18.79
C GLY A 331 -0.81 -9.09 18.09
N PRO A 332 -2.11 -9.42 18.23
CA PRO A 332 -2.65 -10.69 17.74
C PRO A 332 -2.92 -10.73 16.22
N GLU A 333 -2.61 -9.67 15.46
CA GLU A 333 -2.95 -9.53 14.05
C GLU A 333 -1.76 -9.07 13.22
N SER A 334 -1.68 -9.47 11.94
CA SER A 334 -0.65 -8.97 11.02
C SER A 334 -0.94 -7.55 10.58
N GLN A 335 0.11 -6.75 10.35
CA GLN A 335 -0.02 -5.37 9.86
C GLN A 335 -0.67 -5.31 8.48
N GLY A 336 -0.37 -6.26 7.59
CA GLY A 336 -1.07 -6.39 6.31
C GLY A 336 -2.58 -6.60 6.48
N ASN A 337 -3.01 -7.50 7.38
CA ASN A 337 -4.44 -7.71 7.65
C ASN A 337 -5.09 -6.45 8.26
N ARG A 338 -4.37 -5.69 9.09
CA ARG A 338 -4.86 -4.41 9.63
C ARG A 338 -5.22 -3.42 8.52
N ILE A 339 -4.36 -3.26 7.52
CA ILE A 339 -4.63 -2.39 6.37
C ILE A 339 -5.77 -2.93 5.51
N MET A 340 -5.78 -4.23 5.21
CA MET A 340 -6.84 -4.85 4.42
C MET A 340 -8.21 -4.75 5.10
N ASN A 341 -8.27 -4.91 6.43
CA ASN A 341 -9.49 -4.72 7.20
C ASN A 341 -9.98 -3.27 7.14
N LEU A 342 -9.09 -2.28 7.29
CA LEU A 342 -9.46 -0.86 7.10
C LEU A 342 -9.98 -0.58 5.70
N ALA A 343 -9.33 -1.12 4.67
CA ALA A 343 -9.74 -0.96 3.28
C ALA A 343 -11.13 -1.56 3.04
N TYR A 344 -11.38 -2.76 3.57
CA TYR A 344 -12.67 -3.42 3.50
C TYR A 344 -13.76 -2.65 4.24
N ASP A 345 -13.51 -2.25 5.49
CA ASP A 345 -14.47 -1.51 6.30
C ASP A 345 -14.82 -0.15 5.68
N PHE A 346 -13.83 0.54 5.11
CA PHE A 346 -14.04 1.77 4.36
C PHE A 346 -14.91 1.53 3.12
N ALA A 347 -14.53 0.56 2.30
CA ALA A 347 -15.26 0.24 1.07
C ALA A 347 -16.70 -0.21 1.36
N GLN A 348 -16.93 -0.92 2.47
CA GLN A 348 -18.27 -1.30 2.90
C GLN A 348 -19.09 -0.11 3.42
N ALA A 349 -18.51 0.73 4.29
CA ALA A 349 -19.20 1.89 4.84
C ALA A 349 -19.63 2.87 3.73
N PHE A 350 -18.81 3.03 2.69
CA PHE A 350 -19.04 3.98 1.60
C PHE A 350 -19.42 3.32 0.28
N LYS A 351 -19.88 2.06 0.28
CA LYS A 351 -20.16 1.30 -0.95
C LYS A 351 -21.07 2.05 -1.94
N HIS A 352 -22.04 2.79 -1.42
CA HIS A 352 -23.02 3.55 -2.21
C HIS A 352 -22.81 5.07 -2.15
N LEU A 353 -21.67 5.52 -1.61
CA LEU A 353 -21.29 6.93 -1.54
C LEU A 353 -19.99 7.14 -2.32
N PRO A 354 -19.83 8.29 -3.00
CA PRO A 354 -18.62 8.56 -3.78
C PRO A 354 -17.40 8.59 -2.88
N SER A 355 -16.38 7.77 -3.16
CA SER A 355 -15.20 7.65 -2.30
C SER A 355 -13.90 7.43 -3.08
N PHE A 356 -12.78 7.87 -2.48
CA PHE A 356 -11.41 7.61 -2.92
C PHE A 356 -10.60 7.10 -1.72
N GLY A 357 -10.11 5.86 -1.77
CA GLY A 357 -9.31 5.27 -0.70
C GLY A 357 -7.95 4.80 -1.20
N LEU A 358 -6.89 5.13 -0.46
CA LEU A 358 -5.53 4.63 -0.69
C LEU A 358 -5.04 3.87 0.54
N PHE A 359 -4.78 2.58 0.39
CA PHE A 359 -4.37 1.68 1.47
C PHE A 359 -3.08 0.98 1.08
N TRP A 360 -2.03 1.20 1.86
CA TRP A 360 -0.65 0.82 1.51
C TRP A 360 -0.07 -0.18 2.50
N MET A 361 0.55 -1.24 1.99
CA MET A 361 1.17 -2.31 2.78
C MET A 361 2.64 -2.50 2.39
N ASN A 362 3.49 -2.50 3.41
CA ASN A 362 4.94 -2.65 3.35
C ASN A 362 5.38 -3.92 4.08
N SER A 363 4.71 -4.25 5.20
CA SER A 363 5.18 -5.16 6.27
C SER A 363 5.54 -6.58 5.84
N PHE A 364 5.00 -7.06 4.71
CA PHE A 364 5.22 -8.44 4.24
C PHE A 364 5.89 -8.54 2.86
N SER A 365 6.36 -7.43 2.29
CA SER A 365 6.91 -7.42 0.91
C SER A 365 8.20 -6.62 0.72
N HIS A 366 8.46 -5.61 1.56
CA HIS A 366 9.50 -4.61 1.30
C HIS A 366 10.94 -5.18 1.25
N ASN A 367 11.31 -6.06 2.19
CA ASN A 367 12.73 -6.44 2.38
C ASN A 367 13.17 -7.73 1.69
N TYR A 368 12.26 -8.66 1.43
CA TYR A 368 12.64 -9.98 0.94
C TYR A 368 11.62 -10.55 -0.06
N ILE A 369 12.15 -11.07 -1.16
CA ILE A 369 11.38 -11.39 -2.38
C ILE A 369 10.32 -12.48 -2.20
N ALA A 370 10.49 -13.35 -1.19
CA ALA A 370 9.60 -14.48 -0.97
C ALA A 370 8.63 -14.28 0.20
N THR A 371 8.83 -13.28 1.07
CA THR A 371 7.92 -12.96 2.18
C THR A 371 6.46 -12.77 1.74
N PRO A 372 6.15 -12.23 0.55
CA PRO A 372 4.76 -12.12 0.11
C PRO A 372 4.01 -13.46 0.02
N THR A 373 4.71 -14.61 -0.05
CA THR A 373 4.08 -15.94 0.01
C THR A 373 3.31 -16.18 1.30
N THR A 374 3.70 -15.55 2.41
CA THR A 374 3.06 -15.74 3.71
C THR A 374 1.67 -15.12 3.79
N MET A 375 1.30 -14.26 2.83
CA MET A 375 0.05 -13.48 2.82
C MET A 375 -0.84 -13.77 1.61
N ASP A 376 -0.47 -14.67 0.69
CA ASP A 376 -1.25 -14.93 -0.53
C ASP A 376 -2.71 -15.34 -0.24
N LEU A 377 -2.91 -16.22 0.74
CA LEU A 377 -4.26 -16.64 1.14
C LEU A 377 -5.08 -15.48 1.70
N ASP A 378 -4.48 -14.68 2.59
CA ASP A 378 -5.14 -13.53 3.22
C ASP A 378 -5.53 -12.47 2.19
N VAL A 379 -4.62 -12.12 1.27
CA VAL A 379 -4.90 -11.16 0.18
C VAL A 379 -5.98 -11.68 -0.76
N LYS A 380 -5.94 -12.97 -1.13
CA LYS A 380 -7.01 -13.60 -1.91
C LYS A 380 -8.35 -13.54 -1.19
N MET A 381 -8.39 -13.80 0.12
CA MET A 381 -9.61 -13.72 0.92
C MET A 381 -10.15 -12.29 1.01
N PHE A 382 -9.27 -11.30 1.12
CA PHE A 382 -9.65 -9.88 1.04
C PHE A 382 -10.36 -9.55 -0.28
N PHE A 383 -9.79 -9.90 -1.44
CA PHE A 383 -10.45 -9.68 -2.73
C PHE A 383 -11.73 -10.50 -2.91
N GLN A 384 -11.80 -11.70 -2.33
CA GLN A 384 -13.04 -12.48 -2.25
C GLN A 384 -14.14 -11.74 -1.50
N ASN A 385 -13.81 -11.15 -0.36
CA ASN A 385 -14.74 -10.36 0.44
C ASN A 385 -15.21 -9.11 -0.32
N LEU A 386 -14.32 -8.42 -1.04
CA LEU A 386 -14.71 -7.30 -1.91
C LEU A 386 -15.73 -7.75 -2.97
N LYS A 387 -15.51 -8.91 -3.58
CA LYS A 387 -16.43 -9.47 -4.57
C LYS A 387 -17.77 -9.85 -3.94
N SER A 388 -17.77 -10.69 -2.90
CA SER A 388 -19.01 -11.22 -2.31
C SER A 388 -19.88 -10.13 -1.69
N SER A 389 -19.26 -9.04 -1.25
CA SER A 389 -19.94 -7.87 -0.72
C SER A 389 -20.40 -6.89 -1.80
N GLY A 390 -20.15 -7.17 -3.08
CA GLY A 390 -20.55 -6.36 -4.23
C GLY A 390 -19.78 -5.04 -4.38
N ILE A 391 -18.61 -4.91 -3.75
CA ILE A 391 -17.77 -3.70 -3.88
C ILE A 391 -17.21 -3.60 -5.30
N LEU A 392 -16.82 -4.73 -5.91
CA LEU A 392 -16.34 -4.77 -7.30
C LEU A 392 -17.42 -4.38 -8.33
N ASP A 393 -18.69 -4.40 -7.95
CA ASP A 393 -19.81 -3.99 -8.81
C ASP A 393 -20.05 -2.48 -8.77
N GLU A 394 -19.55 -1.79 -7.74
CA GLU A 394 -19.80 -0.37 -7.50
C GLU A 394 -18.56 0.49 -7.72
N THR A 395 -17.36 -0.03 -7.44
CA THR A 395 -16.12 0.74 -7.28
C THR A 395 -15.05 0.27 -8.26
N ILE A 396 -14.25 1.20 -8.79
CA ILE A 396 -12.99 0.84 -9.47
C ILE A 396 -12.00 0.40 -8.38
N VAL A 397 -11.59 -0.86 -8.42
CA VAL A 397 -10.60 -1.40 -7.47
C VAL A 397 -9.27 -1.61 -8.17
N VAL A 398 -8.21 -1.13 -7.53
CA VAL A 398 -6.83 -1.18 -8.02
C VAL A 398 -6.00 -1.98 -7.04
N LEU A 399 -5.25 -2.96 -7.54
CA LEU A 399 -4.12 -3.59 -6.85
C LEU A 399 -2.85 -3.19 -7.60
N LEU A 400 -1.98 -2.41 -6.97
CA LEU A 400 -0.74 -1.95 -7.59
C LEU A 400 0.47 -2.08 -6.67
N SER A 401 1.64 -1.96 -7.28
CA SER A 401 2.89 -1.66 -6.59
C SER A 401 3.52 -0.43 -7.22
N ASP A 402 4.40 0.23 -6.48
CA ASP A 402 5.11 1.44 -6.87
C ASP A 402 6.47 1.14 -7.51
N HIS A 403 7.13 0.06 -7.08
CA HIS A 403 8.34 -0.49 -7.67
C HIS A 403 8.48 -2.00 -7.37
N GLY A 404 9.43 -2.67 -8.03
CA GLY A 404 9.86 -4.01 -7.61
C GLY A 404 10.88 -3.98 -6.47
N ILE A 405 11.33 -5.15 -6.01
CA ILE A 405 12.27 -5.24 -4.90
C ILE A 405 13.60 -4.52 -5.18
N ARG A 406 14.08 -3.78 -4.18
CA ARG A 406 15.31 -2.96 -4.25
C ARG A 406 16.51 -3.58 -3.53
N PHE A 407 16.36 -4.80 -3.01
CA PHE A 407 17.34 -5.45 -2.15
C PHE A 407 17.62 -6.88 -2.57
N GLY A 408 18.77 -7.39 -2.10
CA GLY A 408 19.20 -8.78 -2.31
C GLY A 408 19.82 -9.04 -3.68
N ASP A 409 20.31 -10.27 -3.87
CA ASP A 409 21.09 -10.67 -5.06
C ASP A 409 20.35 -10.45 -6.39
N MET A 410 19.00 -10.44 -6.36
CA MET A 410 18.19 -10.30 -7.56
C MET A 410 18.47 -9.00 -8.32
N ILE A 411 18.77 -7.89 -7.63
CA ILE A 411 18.95 -6.58 -8.28
C ILE A 411 20.15 -6.54 -9.25
N TYR A 412 21.07 -7.50 -9.13
CA TYR A 412 22.26 -7.63 -9.98
C TYR A 412 22.04 -8.53 -11.21
N THR A 413 20.82 -9.04 -11.42
CA THR A 413 20.49 -9.98 -12.49
C THR A 413 19.78 -9.30 -13.66
N ARG A 414 19.75 -9.95 -14.84
CA ARG A 414 19.01 -9.43 -15.98
C ARG A 414 17.52 -9.33 -15.68
N GLN A 415 16.97 -10.35 -15.04
CA GLN A 415 15.58 -10.35 -14.61
C GLN A 415 15.29 -9.28 -13.55
N GLY A 416 16.19 -9.07 -12.60
CA GLY A 416 16.05 -8.06 -11.55
C GLY A 416 15.95 -6.63 -12.07
N PHE A 417 16.68 -6.27 -13.12
CA PHE A 417 16.56 -4.95 -13.74
C PHE A 417 15.13 -4.66 -14.23
N TYR A 418 14.47 -5.63 -14.87
CA TYR A 418 13.09 -5.47 -15.34
C TYR A 418 12.12 -5.51 -14.17
N GLU A 419 12.27 -6.47 -13.26
CA GLU A 419 11.36 -6.62 -12.13
C GLU A 419 11.38 -5.41 -11.19
N LEU A 420 12.55 -4.78 -10.99
CA LEU A 420 12.66 -3.54 -10.25
C LEU A 420 11.85 -2.38 -10.87
N ARG A 421 11.67 -2.39 -12.20
CA ARG A 421 11.07 -1.30 -12.99
C ARG A 421 9.63 -1.54 -13.43
N LEU A 422 9.19 -2.79 -13.44
CA LEU A 422 7.86 -3.24 -13.84
C LEU A 422 7.06 -3.75 -12.62
N PRO A 423 6.56 -2.84 -11.76
CA PRO A 423 5.66 -3.21 -10.67
C PRO A 423 4.37 -3.84 -11.19
N MET A 424 3.69 -4.61 -10.34
CA MET A 424 2.35 -5.08 -10.68
C MET A 424 1.34 -3.92 -10.75
N ASN A 425 0.38 -4.02 -11.65
CA ASN A 425 -0.76 -3.11 -11.72
C ASN A 425 -1.97 -3.84 -12.31
N TYR A 426 -2.98 -4.05 -11.46
CA TYR A 426 -4.21 -4.76 -11.76
C TYR A 426 -5.40 -3.86 -11.44
N ILE A 427 -6.30 -3.68 -12.39
CA ILE A 427 -7.44 -2.77 -12.22
C ILE A 427 -8.74 -3.46 -12.63
N SER A 428 -9.72 -3.48 -11.72
CA SER A 428 -11.10 -3.89 -12.02
C SER A 428 -11.98 -2.67 -12.25
N VAL A 429 -12.76 -2.71 -13.33
CA VAL A 429 -13.75 -1.68 -13.65
C VAL A 429 -15.16 -2.27 -13.47
N PRO A 430 -16.08 -1.60 -12.75
CA PRO A 430 -17.41 -2.13 -12.48
C PRO A 430 -18.28 -2.20 -13.74
N GLY A 431 -19.27 -3.10 -13.74
CA GLY A 431 -20.10 -3.39 -14.92
C GLY A 431 -20.87 -2.19 -15.46
N TRP A 432 -21.40 -1.34 -14.57
CA TRP A 432 -22.12 -0.12 -14.95
C TRP A 432 -21.21 0.88 -15.68
N PHE A 433 -19.95 1.02 -15.26
CA PHE A 433 -19.00 1.92 -15.91
C PHE A 433 -18.74 1.47 -17.34
N LYS A 434 -18.56 0.17 -17.56
CA LYS A 434 -18.33 -0.41 -18.90
C LYS A 434 -19.50 -0.14 -19.86
N GLN A 435 -20.72 -0.11 -19.33
CA GLN A 435 -21.94 0.15 -20.11
C GLN A 435 -22.12 1.65 -20.39
N GLN A 436 -21.82 2.50 -19.42
CA GLN A 436 -21.97 3.95 -19.52
C GLN A 436 -20.85 4.60 -20.35
N PHE A 437 -19.63 4.09 -20.26
CA PHE A 437 -18.42 4.62 -20.89
C PHE A 437 -17.74 3.56 -21.77
N PRO A 438 -18.40 3.07 -22.84
CA PRO A 438 -17.91 1.95 -23.64
C PRO A 438 -16.64 2.28 -24.44
N VAL A 439 -16.46 3.55 -24.84
CA VAL A 439 -15.27 4.01 -25.58
C VAL A 439 -14.06 4.05 -24.65
N GLU A 440 -14.24 4.62 -23.46
CA GLU A 440 -13.26 4.71 -22.39
C GLU A 440 -12.81 3.31 -21.96
N PHE A 441 -13.76 2.39 -21.79
CA PHE A 441 -13.44 1.02 -21.41
C PHE A 441 -12.73 0.24 -22.53
N ALA A 442 -13.07 0.49 -23.80
CA ALA A 442 -12.35 -0.09 -24.93
C ALA A 442 -10.89 0.39 -24.97
N ASN A 443 -10.65 1.69 -24.75
CA ASN A 443 -9.30 2.24 -24.62
C ASN A 443 -8.56 1.62 -23.44
N PHE A 444 -9.19 1.55 -22.26
CA PHE A 444 -8.61 0.94 -21.06
C PHE A 444 -8.14 -0.50 -21.30
N ARG A 445 -8.97 -1.32 -21.95
CA ARG A 445 -8.59 -2.70 -22.30
C ARG A 445 -7.42 -2.73 -23.29
N ALA A 446 -7.45 -1.91 -24.33
CA ALA A 446 -6.35 -1.86 -25.30
C ALA A 446 -5.05 -1.35 -24.66
N ASN A 447 -5.14 -0.45 -23.68
CA ASN A 447 -3.99 0.15 -23.01
C ASN A 447 -3.35 -0.76 -21.96
N SER A 448 -4.05 -1.79 -21.46
CA SER A 448 -3.46 -2.75 -20.52
C SER A 448 -2.31 -3.56 -21.14
N GLU A 449 -2.22 -3.59 -22.47
CA GLU A 449 -1.17 -4.27 -23.23
C GLU A 449 -0.14 -3.28 -23.82
N LYS A 450 -0.12 -2.03 -23.34
CA LYS A 450 0.78 -0.97 -23.82
C LYS A 450 1.76 -0.50 -22.76
N LEU A 451 2.80 0.19 -23.20
CA LEU A 451 3.69 0.94 -22.32
C LEU A 451 2.90 2.06 -21.63
N THR A 452 2.79 1.95 -20.31
CA THR A 452 2.13 2.93 -19.44
C THR A 452 3.04 3.28 -18.28
N SER A 453 2.83 4.45 -17.69
CA SER A 453 3.64 4.90 -16.55
C SER A 453 2.78 5.35 -15.36
N THR A 454 3.46 5.59 -14.25
CA THR A 454 2.85 6.18 -13.05
C THR A 454 2.15 7.53 -13.33
N TYR A 455 2.66 8.32 -14.28
CA TYR A 455 2.03 9.58 -14.69
C TYR A 455 0.73 9.39 -15.47
N ASP A 456 0.64 8.36 -16.32
CA ASP A 456 -0.63 8.00 -16.97
C ASP A 456 -1.69 7.59 -15.94
N PHE A 457 -1.28 6.94 -14.85
CA PHE A 457 -2.19 6.63 -13.74
C PHE A 457 -2.68 7.92 -13.05
N TYR A 458 -1.80 8.87 -12.75
CA TYR A 458 -2.23 10.17 -12.23
C TYR A 458 -3.26 10.86 -13.15
N MET A 459 -3.03 10.84 -14.47
CA MET A 459 -4.00 11.36 -15.45
C MET A 459 -5.31 10.56 -15.44
N THR A 460 -5.24 9.25 -15.19
CA THR A 460 -6.42 8.39 -15.05
C THR A 460 -7.28 8.80 -13.86
N LEU A 461 -6.68 9.11 -12.71
CA LEU A 461 -7.42 9.56 -11.53
C LEU A 461 -8.11 10.92 -11.74
N GLN A 462 -7.48 11.85 -12.45
CA GLN A 462 -8.15 13.10 -12.86
C GLN A 462 -9.29 12.83 -13.86
N HIS A 463 -9.09 11.91 -14.80
CA HIS A 463 -10.14 11.55 -15.75
C HIS A 463 -11.35 10.90 -15.05
N VAL A 464 -11.12 10.12 -13.99
CA VAL A 464 -12.20 9.60 -13.13
C VAL A 464 -13.05 10.73 -12.54
N LEU A 465 -12.41 11.82 -12.05
CA LEU A 465 -13.14 12.99 -11.58
C LEU A 465 -13.96 13.62 -12.71
N GLN A 466 -13.37 13.84 -13.88
CA GLN A 466 -14.08 14.42 -15.03
C GLN A 466 -15.28 13.55 -15.46
N LEU A 467 -15.11 12.23 -15.52
CA LEU A 467 -16.17 11.28 -15.86
C LEU A 467 -17.25 11.14 -14.78
N SER A 468 -16.99 11.61 -13.56
CA SER A 468 -17.95 11.61 -12.45
C SER A 468 -19.01 12.72 -12.56
N GLY A 469 -19.02 13.50 -13.65
CA GLY A 469 -20.05 14.52 -13.90
C GLY A 469 -19.97 15.73 -12.98
N VAL A 470 -18.80 15.96 -12.37
CA VAL A 470 -18.49 17.12 -11.53
C VAL A 470 -17.78 18.20 -12.35
N ASN A 471 -17.76 19.43 -11.84
CA ASN A 471 -17.02 20.52 -12.46
C ASN A 471 -15.50 20.37 -12.22
N HIS A 472 -14.87 19.48 -12.97
CA HIS A 472 -13.43 19.23 -12.93
C HIS A 472 -12.82 19.27 -14.33
N THR A 473 -11.71 19.99 -14.45
CA THR A 473 -10.91 20.06 -15.68
C THR A 473 -9.59 19.35 -15.42
N MET A 474 -9.30 18.32 -16.20
CA MET A 474 -8.02 17.63 -16.15
C MET A 474 -6.87 18.59 -16.43
N THR A 475 -5.81 18.49 -15.63
CA THR A 475 -4.55 19.22 -15.83
C THR A 475 -3.43 18.24 -16.20
N PRO A 476 -2.58 18.53 -17.19
CA PRO A 476 -1.47 17.64 -17.51
C PRO A 476 -0.55 17.39 -16.31
N ALA A 477 -0.05 16.17 -16.17
CA ALA A 477 0.98 15.87 -15.18
C ALA A 477 2.19 16.79 -15.43
N LYS A 478 2.63 17.53 -14.40
CA LYS A 478 3.73 18.50 -14.53
C LYS A 478 5.00 17.87 -15.08
N ALA A 479 5.28 16.64 -14.67
CA ALA A 479 6.46 15.88 -15.11
C ALA A 479 6.27 15.12 -16.43
N CYS A 480 5.06 15.09 -16.99
CA CYS A 480 4.78 14.42 -18.27
C CYS A 480 3.57 15.05 -18.98
N LEU A 481 3.82 16.06 -19.80
CA LEU A 481 2.77 16.82 -20.49
C LEU A 481 2.00 16.00 -21.54
N GLN A 482 2.61 14.95 -22.08
CA GLN A 482 1.98 14.04 -23.04
C GLN A 482 1.36 12.78 -22.41
N CYS A 483 1.45 12.62 -21.10
CA CYS A 483 0.83 11.48 -20.43
C CYS A 483 -0.69 11.59 -20.48
N ARG A 484 -1.35 10.43 -20.56
CA ARG A 484 -2.79 10.34 -20.85
C ARG A 484 -3.45 9.36 -19.91
N SER A 485 -4.76 9.52 -19.75
CA SER A 485 -5.54 8.58 -18.96
C SER A 485 -5.55 7.18 -19.61
N PHE A 486 -5.62 6.13 -18.80
CA PHE A 486 -5.87 4.77 -19.27
C PHE A 486 -7.21 4.66 -20.02
N PHE A 487 -8.15 5.59 -19.80
CA PHE A 487 -9.43 5.65 -20.51
C PHE A 487 -9.36 6.41 -21.85
N GLU A 488 -8.22 7.02 -22.19
CA GLU A 488 -7.98 7.64 -23.51
C GLU A 488 -7.10 6.74 -24.38
N LYS A 489 -7.14 6.91 -25.70
CA LYS A 489 -6.26 6.15 -26.59
C LYS A 489 -4.79 6.51 -26.34
N ILE A 490 -4.01 5.55 -25.82
CA ILE A 490 -2.55 5.64 -25.77
C ILE A 490 -1.99 5.20 -27.15
N PRO A 491 -1.00 5.91 -27.72
CA PRO A 491 -0.40 5.54 -29.00
C PRO A 491 0.10 4.10 -29.02
N ASP A 492 -0.04 3.42 -30.17
CA ASP A 492 0.45 2.04 -30.36
C ASP A 492 1.98 2.01 -30.40
N GLU A 493 2.56 3.04 -31.00
CA GLU A 493 4.00 3.34 -31.02
C GLU A 493 4.28 4.39 -29.95
N ARG A 494 4.82 3.96 -28.81
CA ARG A 494 5.14 4.85 -27.69
C ARG A 494 6.49 4.51 -27.07
N SER A 495 7.31 5.53 -26.90
CA SER A 495 8.62 5.48 -26.24
C SER A 495 8.52 5.76 -24.73
N CYS A 496 9.59 5.47 -23.98
CA CYS A 496 9.71 5.86 -22.57
C CYS A 496 9.61 7.38 -22.37
N ALA A 497 10.21 8.18 -23.25
CA ALA A 497 10.13 9.64 -23.18
C ALA A 497 8.68 10.12 -23.29
N GLU A 498 7.90 9.57 -24.23
CA GLU A 498 6.46 9.84 -24.38
C GLU A 498 5.61 9.35 -23.20
N ALA A 499 6.11 8.39 -22.43
CA ALA A 499 5.52 7.92 -21.18
C ALA A 499 6.02 8.68 -19.94
N GLY A 500 6.90 9.66 -20.09
CA GLY A 500 7.50 10.40 -18.98
C GLY A 500 8.40 9.52 -18.10
N ILE A 501 8.90 8.40 -18.62
CA ILE A 501 9.80 7.48 -17.93
C ILE A 501 11.23 7.93 -18.20
N PRO A 502 12.00 8.36 -17.18
CA PRO A 502 13.41 8.71 -17.37
C PRO A 502 14.24 7.51 -17.86
N ASP A 503 15.27 7.76 -18.67
CA ASP A 503 16.08 6.71 -19.32
C ASP A 503 16.61 5.64 -18.34
N ILE A 504 17.06 6.05 -17.15
CA ILE A 504 17.56 5.14 -16.10
C ILE A 504 16.49 4.15 -15.58
N TRP A 505 15.21 4.51 -15.69
CA TRP A 505 14.05 3.68 -15.31
C TRP A 505 13.35 3.06 -16.51
N CYS A 506 13.77 3.38 -17.73
CA CYS A 506 13.21 2.84 -18.95
C CYS A 506 13.57 1.36 -19.11
N THR A 507 12.59 0.54 -19.47
CA THR A 507 12.77 -0.90 -19.75
C THR A 507 12.76 -1.22 -21.24
N CYS A 508 12.41 -0.26 -22.09
CA CYS A 508 12.41 -0.41 -23.54
C CYS A 508 13.83 -0.54 -24.08
N ASN A 509 14.06 -1.53 -24.95
CA ASN A 509 15.31 -1.71 -25.70
C ASN A 509 16.56 -1.79 -24.80
N ALA A 510 16.41 -2.25 -23.55
CA ALA A 510 17.50 -2.30 -22.59
C ALA A 510 18.63 -3.22 -23.07
N ASN A 511 19.84 -2.65 -23.23
CA ASN A 511 21.03 -3.39 -23.61
C ASN A 511 21.83 -3.81 -22.37
N PHE A 512 21.78 -5.10 -22.02
CA PHE A 512 22.36 -5.60 -20.76
C PHE A 512 23.89 -5.67 -20.73
N THR A 513 24.54 -5.46 -21.87
CA THR A 513 26.01 -5.37 -21.93
C THR A 513 26.54 -4.03 -21.43
N GLU A 514 25.71 -2.98 -21.36
CA GLU A 514 26.12 -1.62 -20.99
C GLU A 514 25.56 -1.14 -19.64
N ASN A 515 24.60 -1.86 -19.06
CA ASN A 515 23.86 -1.44 -17.87
C ASN A 515 24.20 -2.20 -16.58
N ILE A 516 25.46 -2.59 -16.39
CA ILE A 516 26.00 -2.76 -15.03
C ILE A 516 26.22 -1.34 -14.48
N ILE A 517 25.13 -0.62 -14.23
CA ILE A 517 25.22 0.72 -13.63
C ILE A 517 25.57 0.54 -12.16
N SER A 518 26.69 1.16 -11.81
CA SER A 518 27.12 1.51 -10.46
C SER A 518 25.93 1.95 -9.60
N LEU A 519 25.56 1.12 -8.64
CA LEU A 519 24.73 1.53 -7.50
C LEU A 519 25.55 2.36 -6.47
N ASP A 520 26.81 2.68 -6.76
CA ASP A 520 27.76 3.36 -5.87
C ASP A 520 27.58 4.90 -5.81
N GLY A 521 26.37 5.41 -6.00
CA GLY A 521 26.17 6.85 -6.08
C GLY A 521 24.78 7.35 -5.77
N PHE A 522 24.11 6.85 -4.71
CA PHE A 522 22.97 7.52 -4.10
C PHE A 522 22.88 7.29 -2.59
#